data_AF-A0A5J5B3B8-F1
#
_entry.id   AF-A0A5J5B3B8-F1
#
_cell.length_a   1.000
_cell.length_b   1.000
_cell.length_c   1.000
_cell.angle_alpha   90.00
_cell.angle_beta   90.00
_cell.angle_gamma   90.00
#
_symmetry.space_group_name_H-M   'P 1'
#
loop_
_entity.id
_entity.type
_entity.pdbx_description
1 polymer ?
#
loop_
_entity_poly.entity_id
_entity_poly.type
_entity_poly.pdbx_seq_one_letter_code
_entity_poly.pdbx_strand_id
1 'polypeptide(L)'
;MNQLTEDSQSSLYSKLVTLQLNDTGNLVLLTSEGKVLWQSFDSPTDTLLPQQLLTRNAKLVSSRSLSNYSSGFYKLFFDDDSLIRLLFDGPEISSVCWPSQWKRPWKDNRSTYNDSRTAVLDSAGYFSSSDDLKFTSADLGIGPKRRLTVDVDGNVRLYSLDETRRTWVVSWQAFSNPCRIHGICGPNSLCTCVPDKNSGRMCNCIPRHTMRNDTDHSYGSQGSNEGLDNANQGEDEFLAEVSTIGRLNHMNLIETLGYCAEGKHRLLVYEYIELGSLAENLHSNTLDWEKRFNIAVGTAKGLAYLDEECLEWVLHCDVKPQNILLDSGYQPKVADFGLSKLLNRGAINNSSFSTIRGTRGYMALEWVFNLLITLKVDVYSYGIVMLEMVTGRSPTGVYTSDDTREKEDIMLVMWVRKKMHESAGNTSWIEEIVDPTVDGEYSMGRMELLVRVALLCAEEARDARPTMSKAVEMLLRSEIED
;
A
#
# COMPACT_ATOMS: atom_id res chain seq x y z
N MET A 1 -13.60 -0.49 49.13
CA MET A 1 -13.75 -1.76 49.87
C MET A 1 -15.24 -2.11 49.88
N ASN A 2 -15.74 -2.73 48.81
CA ASN A 2 -17.11 -3.25 48.71
C ASN A 2 -16.99 -4.71 48.25
N GLN A 3 -17.16 -5.66 49.17
CA GLN A 3 -17.29 -7.08 48.86
C GLN A 3 -18.74 -7.34 48.45
N LEU A 4 -18.95 -7.92 47.27
CA LEU A 4 -20.21 -8.54 46.89
C LEU A 4 -20.10 -10.03 47.23
N THR A 5 -20.84 -10.48 48.23
CA THR A 5 -20.97 -11.89 48.60
C THR A 5 -22.29 -12.42 48.05
N GLU A 6 -22.24 -13.39 47.15
CA GLU A 6 -23.39 -14.23 46.77
C GLU A 6 -23.46 -15.43 47.71
N ASP A 7 -24.59 -15.57 48.39
CA ASP A 7 -24.90 -16.67 49.30
C ASP A 7 -25.67 -17.75 48.54
N SER A 8 -25.09 -18.94 48.37
CA SER A 8 -25.86 -20.16 48.13
C SER A 8 -25.18 -21.35 48.79
N GLN A 9 -25.87 -21.94 49.76
CA GLN A 9 -25.40 -23.10 50.51
C GLN A 9 -25.40 -24.36 49.61
N SER A 10 -24.21 -24.85 49.29
CA SER A 10 -23.93 -26.24 48.92
C SER A 10 -22.51 -26.57 49.38
N SER A 11 -22.41 -27.36 50.44
CA SER A 11 -21.15 -27.74 51.09
C SER A 11 -20.32 -28.70 50.23
N LEU A 12 -19.28 -28.17 49.58
CA LEU A 12 -18.04 -28.87 49.20
C LEU A 12 -17.02 -27.80 48.81
N TYR A 13 -16.09 -27.47 49.72
CA TYR A 13 -14.93 -26.58 49.51
C TYR A 13 -15.11 -25.53 48.39
N SER A 14 -15.98 -24.54 48.59
CA SER A 14 -15.98 -23.38 47.70
C SER A 14 -14.65 -22.66 47.90
N LYS A 15 -13.67 -22.90 47.02
CA LYS A 15 -12.44 -22.10 46.98
C LYS A 15 -12.90 -20.65 46.90
N LEU A 16 -12.67 -19.89 47.96
CA LEU A 16 -12.98 -18.46 47.97
C LEU A 16 -12.16 -17.81 46.85
N VAL A 17 -12.85 -17.18 45.91
CA VAL A 17 -12.25 -16.43 44.82
C VAL A 17 -12.55 -14.95 45.06
N THR A 18 -11.55 -14.09 44.91
CA THR A 18 -11.67 -12.64 45.10
C THR A 18 -11.35 -11.92 43.80
N LEU A 19 -12.18 -10.95 43.42
CA LEU A 19 -11.94 -10.06 42.29
C LEU A 19 -11.38 -8.73 42.80
N GLN A 20 -10.21 -8.32 42.32
CA GLN A 20 -9.51 -7.12 42.78
C GLN A 20 -9.09 -6.24 41.59
N LEU A 21 -9.39 -4.95 41.64
CA LEU A 21 -8.84 -3.96 40.71
C LEU A 21 -7.57 -3.35 41.31
N ASN A 22 -6.44 -3.55 40.64
CA ASN A 22 -5.14 -3.03 41.07
C ASN A 22 -4.98 -1.55 40.65
N ASP A 23 -4.05 -0.84 41.30
CA ASP A 23 -3.73 0.57 40.98
C ASP A 23 -3.16 0.74 39.56
N THR A 24 -2.66 -0.34 38.95
CA THR A 24 -2.23 -0.39 37.54
C THR A 24 -3.41 -0.40 36.56
N GLY A 25 -4.64 -0.57 37.05
CA GLY A 25 -5.85 -0.77 36.24
C GLY A 25 -6.13 -2.22 35.87
N ASN A 26 -5.29 -3.17 36.29
CA ASN A 26 -5.50 -4.60 36.04
C ASN A 26 -6.57 -5.16 36.99
N LEU A 27 -7.64 -5.73 36.43
CA LEU A 27 -8.69 -6.41 37.17
C LEU A 27 -8.34 -7.90 37.23
N VAL A 28 -8.07 -8.42 38.42
CA VAL A 28 -7.52 -9.76 38.63
C VAL A 28 -8.46 -10.61 39.48
N LEU A 29 -8.72 -11.83 39.03
CA LEU A 29 -9.46 -12.86 39.75
C LEU A 29 -8.47 -13.80 40.45
N LEU A 30 -8.48 -13.81 41.77
CA LEU A 30 -7.52 -14.51 42.62
C LEU A 30 -8.19 -15.63 43.40
N THR A 31 -7.51 -16.77 43.53
CA THR A 31 -7.85 -17.77 44.56
C THR A 31 -7.52 -17.26 45.96
N SER A 32 -8.06 -17.91 46.99
CA SER A 32 -7.70 -17.69 48.40
C SER A 32 -6.20 -17.86 48.70
N GLU A 33 -5.47 -18.57 47.85
CA GLU A 33 -4.02 -18.80 47.94
C GLU A 33 -3.21 -17.71 47.20
N GLY A 34 -3.87 -16.72 46.59
CA GLY A 34 -3.21 -15.65 45.82
C GLY A 34 -2.86 -16.02 44.38
N LYS A 35 -3.22 -17.22 43.90
CA LYS A 35 -3.04 -17.59 42.49
C LYS A 35 -4.01 -16.83 41.59
N VAL A 36 -3.49 -16.19 40.53
CA VAL A 36 -4.27 -15.56 39.46
C VAL A 36 -4.96 -16.63 38.61
N LEU A 37 -6.28 -16.57 38.53
CA LEU A 37 -7.10 -17.41 37.66
C LEU A 37 -7.41 -16.73 36.32
N TRP A 38 -7.58 -15.40 36.36
CA TRP A 38 -7.88 -14.56 35.20
C TRP A 38 -7.44 -13.13 35.49
N GLN A 39 -7.05 -12.38 34.46
CA GLN A 39 -6.77 -10.95 34.56
C GLN A 39 -7.21 -10.22 33.30
N SER A 40 -7.66 -8.97 33.44
CA SER A 40 -8.12 -8.17 32.30
C SER A 40 -7.01 -7.84 31.31
N PHE A 41 -5.77 -7.77 31.78
CA PHE A 41 -4.62 -7.44 30.95
C PHE A 41 -4.32 -8.49 29.85
N ASP A 42 -4.79 -9.72 30.01
CA ASP A 42 -4.65 -10.79 29.00
C ASP A 42 -5.65 -10.64 27.84
N SER A 43 -6.61 -9.72 27.94
CA SER A 43 -7.64 -9.47 26.92
C SER A 43 -7.86 -7.97 26.72
N PRO A 44 -6.86 -7.26 26.15
CA PRO A 44 -6.99 -5.84 25.86
C PRO A 44 -8.08 -5.57 24.82
N THR A 45 -8.67 -4.37 24.89
CA THR A 45 -9.65 -3.86 23.93
C THR A 45 -8.94 -3.03 22.86
N ASP A 46 -9.12 -1.71 22.87
CA ASP A 46 -8.47 -0.69 22.06
C ASP A 46 -7.25 -0.07 22.76
N THR A 47 -7.09 -0.32 24.06
CA THR A 47 -6.14 0.38 24.92
C THR A 47 -5.15 -0.57 25.60
N LEU A 48 -3.89 -0.15 25.62
CA LEU A 48 -2.78 -0.74 26.37
C LEU A 48 -2.36 0.22 27.49
N LEU A 49 -2.35 -0.26 28.72
CA LEU A 49 -1.91 0.50 29.89
C LEU A 49 -0.41 0.30 30.18
N PRO A 50 0.22 1.22 30.93
CA PRO A 50 1.56 1.01 31.41
C PRO A 50 1.73 -0.35 32.12
N GLN A 51 2.88 -0.99 31.88
CA GLN A 51 3.24 -2.34 32.38
C GLN A 51 2.38 -3.49 31.84
N GLN A 52 1.34 -3.21 31.05
CA GLN A 52 0.62 -4.25 30.32
C GLN A 52 1.45 -4.72 29.12
N LEU A 53 1.64 -6.03 29.01
CA LEU A 53 2.32 -6.64 27.87
C LEU A 53 1.33 -6.86 26.73
N LEU A 54 1.62 -6.30 25.57
CA LEU A 54 1.03 -6.76 24.31
C LEU A 54 1.84 -7.98 23.84
N THR A 55 1.17 -9.13 23.70
CA THR A 55 1.81 -10.40 23.33
C THR A 55 1.29 -10.90 21.99
N ARG A 56 1.93 -11.93 21.41
CA ARG A 56 1.49 -12.59 20.17
C ARG A 56 0.01 -13.02 20.11
N ASN A 57 -0.60 -13.29 21.26
CA ASN A 57 -1.97 -13.79 21.35
C ASN A 57 -3.00 -12.66 21.56
N ALA A 58 -2.52 -11.43 21.76
CA ALA A 58 -3.35 -10.26 22.02
C ALA A 58 -3.28 -9.30 20.83
N LYS A 59 -4.37 -8.58 20.62
CA LYS A 59 -4.47 -7.51 19.63
C LYS A 59 -5.25 -6.35 20.22
N LEU A 60 -4.86 -5.14 19.89
CA LEU A 60 -5.70 -3.98 20.14
C LEU A 60 -6.65 -3.79 18.96
N VAL A 61 -7.93 -3.58 19.23
CA VAL A 61 -8.95 -3.36 18.20
C VAL A 61 -9.66 -2.05 18.50
N SER A 62 -9.67 -1.14 17.54
CA SER A 62 -10.34 0.15 17.70
C SER A 62 -11.83 -0.01 17.99
N SER A 63 -12.46 1.01 18.58
CA SER A 63 -13.92 1.12 18.55
C SER A 63 -14.43 1.40 17.14
N ARG A 64 -15.69 1.06 16.87
CA ARG A 64 -16.35 1.29 15.57
C ARG A 64 -16.52 2.79 15.29
N SER A 65 -16.96 3.54 16.28
CA SER A 65 -17.11 5.00 16.21
C SER A 65 -17.02 5.60 17.62
N LEU A 66 -17.11 6.93 17.73
CA LEU A 66 -17.09 7.62 19.03
C LEU A 66 -18.29 7.23 19.93
N SER A 67 -19.39 6.75 19.35
CA SER A 67 -20.61 6.35 20.06
C SER A 67 -20.84 4.84 20.06
N ASN A 68 -20.17 4.10 19.18
CA ASN A 68 -20.31 2.66 19.04
C ASN A 68 -19.01 1.95 19.45
N TYR A 69 -19.04 1.34 20.64
CA TYR A 69 -17.91 0.61 21.23
C TYR A 69 -17.77 -0.84 20.75
N SER A 70 -18.51 -1.26 19.72
CA SER A 70 -18.23 -2.53 19.05
C SER A 70 -16.87 -2.51 18.36
N SER A 71 -16.31 -3.69 18.07
CA SER A 71 -15.04 -3.81 17.36
C SER A 71 -15.10 -3.07 16.02
N GLY A 72 -14.15 -2.15 15.82
CA GLY A 72 -13.94 -1.38 14.60
C GLY A 72 -13.09 -2.13 13.57
N PHE A 73 -12.56 -1.36 12.62
CA PHE A 73 -11.78 -1.91 11.50
C PHE A 73 -10.28 -1.92 11.74
N TYR A 74 -9.76 -1.18 12.72
CA TYR A 74 -8.32 -1.04 12.93
C TYR A 74 -7.82 -2.00 14.01
N LYS A 75 -6.72 -2.70 13.71
CA LYS A 75 -6.14 -3.73 14.57
C LYS A 75 -4.64 -3.54 14.69
N LEU A 76 -4.12 -3.44 15.91
CA LEU A 76 -2.68 -3.44 16.21
C LEU A 76 -2.30 -4.79 16.80
N PHE A 77 -1.39 -5.51 16.15
CA PHE A 77 -1.02 -6.88 16.54
C PHE A 77 0.39 -7.25 16.05
N PHE A 78 0.94 -8.34 16.57
CA PHE A 78 2.17 -8.95 16.02
C PHE A 78 1.83 -9.94 14.90
N ASP A 79 2.40 -9.71 13.73
CA ASP A 79 2.26 -10.58 12.56
C ASP A 79 3.22 -11.79 12.64
N ASP A 80 3.13 -12.69 11.66
CA ASP A 80 3.90 -13.94 11.64
C ASP A 80 5.41 -13.75 11.42
N ASP A 81 5.82 -12.59 10.90
CA ASP A 81 7.21 -12.18 10.79
C ASP A 81 7.75 -11.49 12.06
N SER A 82 6.97 -11.52 13.15
CA SER A 82 7.27 -10.92 14.45
C SER A 82 7.28 -9.39 14.50
N LEU A 83 6.77 -8.71 13.46
CA LEU A 83 6.58 -7.26 13.45
C LEU A 83 5.23 -6.87 14.03
N ILE A 84 5.19 -5.79 14.82
CA ILE A 84 3.96 -5.10 15.18
C ILE A 84 3.43 -4.33 13.97
N ARG A 85 2.17 -4.58 13.63
CA ARG A 85 1.49 -4.03 12.46
C ARG A 85 0.15 -3.43 12.84
N LEU A 86 -0.16 -2.30 12.21
CA LEU A 86 -1.50 -1.72 12.19
C LEU A 86 -2.18 -2.15 10.90
N LEU A 87 -3.29 -2.89 11.02
CA LEU A 87 -4.11 -3.36 9.93
C LEU A 87 -5.43 -2.61 9.91
N PHE A 88 -5.81 -2.11 8.74
CA PHE A 88 -7.20 -1.79 8.43
C PHE A 88 -7.85 -3.04 7.84
N ASP A 89 -8.95 -3.49 8.44
CA ASP A 89 -9.73 -4.65 8.00
C ASP A 89 -11.17 -4.19 7.77
N GLY A 90 -11.37 -3.41 6.71
CA GLY A 90 -12.65 -2.84 6.31
C GLY A 90 -13.53 -3.81 5.53
N PRO A 91 -14.76 -3.40 5.20
CA PRO A 91 -15.72 -4.26 4.49
C PRO A 91 -15.36 -4.44 3.01
N GLU A 92 -14.71 -3.44 2.39
CA GLU A 92 -14.37 -3.42 0.97
C GLU A 92 -12.86 -3.48 0.69
N ILE A 93 -12.00 -3.11 1.65
CA ILE A 93 -10.54 -3.20 1.56
C ILE A 93 -9.93 -3.63 2.91
N SER A 94 -8.85 -4.42 2.86
CA SER A 94 -7.98 -4.65 4.01
C SER A 94 -6.54 -4.40 3.61
N SER A 95 -5.81 -3.66 4.44
CA SER A 95 -4.43 -3.26 4.16
C SER A 95 -3.65 -3.03 5.45
N VAL A 96 -2.36 -3.34 5.45
CA VAL A 96 -1.48 -2.96 6.55
C VAL A 96 -1.11 -1.49 6.38
N CYS A 97 -1.59 -0.67 7.31
CA CYS A 97 -1.33 0.76 7.35
C CYS A 97 0.09 1.08 7.83
N TRP A 98 0.66 0.24 8.70
CA TRP A 98 1.95 0.52 9.34
C TRP A 98 2.63 -0.74 9.91
N PRO A 99 3.97 -0.86 9.85
CA PRO A 99 4.90 -0.05 9.05
C PRO A 99 4.63 -0.24 7.54
N SER A 100 5.25 0.59 6.71
CA SER A 100 5.11 0.47 5.25
C SER A 100 5.65 -0.88 4.78
N GLN A 101 4.81 -1.72 4.16
CA GLN A 101 5.19 -3.07 3.74
C GLN A 101 6.38 -3.11 2.77
N TRP A 102 6.59 -2.02 2.04
CA TRP A 102 7.55 -1.94 0.93
C TRP A 102 8.93 -1.48 1.36
N LYS A 103 9.08 -1.05 2.61
CA LYS A 103 10.38 -0.80 3.21
C LYS A 103 10.86 -2.07 3.88
N ARG A 104 12.10 -2.46 3.58
CA ARG A 104 12.76 -3.53 4.33
C ARG A 104 12.79 -3.14 5.81
N PRO A 105 12.45 -4.04 6.76
CA PRO A 105 12.26 -3.69 8.17
C PRO A 105 13.40 -2.86 8.78
N TRP A 106 14.66 -3.20 8.46
CA TRP A 106 15.83 -2.49 8.98
C TRP A 106 15.95 -1.03 8.51
N LYS A 107 15.35 -0.65 7.37
CA LYS A 107 15.31 0.75 6.93
C LYS A 107 14.43 1.62 7.83
N ASP A 108 13.47 1.01 8.54
CA ASP A 108 12.65 1.67 9.57
C ASP A 108 13.16 1.35 11.00
N ASN A 109 14.41 0.89 11.13
CA ASN A 109 15.01 0.43 12.40
C ASN A 109 14.20 -0.68 13.08
N ARG A 110 13.59 -1.57 12.29
CA ARG A 110 12.82 -2.72 12.77
C ARG A 110 13.61 -4.02 12.56
N SER A 111 13.37 -5.00 13.42
CA SER A 111 14.03 -6.30 13.40
C SER A 111 12.99 -7.43 13.41
N THR A 112 13.18 -8.42 12.54
CA THR A 112 12.36 -9.65 12.50
C THR A 112 13.01 -10.82 13.23
N TYR A 113 14.21 -10.63 13.78
CA TYR A 113 15.00 -11.72 14.39
C TYR A 113 14.51 -12.15 15.77
N ASN A 114 13.88 -11.24 16.51
CA ASN A 114 13.36 -11.52 17.85
C ASN A 114 11.89 -11.94 17.77
N ASP A 115 11.64 -13.23 17.95
CA ASP A 115 10.34 -13.87 17.82
C ASP A 115 9.51 -13.88 19.12
N SER A 116 9.97 -13.19 20.17
CA SER A 116 9.24 -13.12 21.45
C SER A 116 7.86 -12.49 21.29
N ARG A 117 7.68 -11.59 20.30
CA ARG A 117 6.43 -10.88 19.97
C ARG A 117 5.80 -10.26 21.21
N THR A 118 6.57 -9.39 21.86
CA THR A 118 6.19 -8.71 23.10
C THR A 118 6.44 -7.22 22.97
N ALA A 119 5.48 -6.39 23.39
CA ALA A 119 5.65 -4.95 23.52
C ALA A 119 5.10 -4.44 24.85
N VAL A 120 5.70 -3.37 25.36
CA VAL A 120 5.33 -2.77 26.65
C VAL A 120 5.51 -1.26 26.61
N LEU A 121 4.53 -0.56 27.20
CA LEU A 121 4.64 0.84 27.57
C LEU A 121 5.04 0.92 29.04
N ASP A 122 6.07 1.68 29.37
CA ASP A 122 6.42 1.93 30.77
C ASP A 122 5.65 3.11 31.38
N SER A 123 5.82 3.32 32.69
CA SER A 123 5.14 4.39 33.41
C SER A 123 5.74 5.77 33.16
N ALA A 124 6.95 5.85 32.58
CA ALA A 124 7.62 7.09 32.23
C ALA A 124 7.20 7.60 30.83
N GLY A 125 6.58 6.75 30.00
CA GLY A 125 6.17 7.09 28.64
C GLY A 125 7.11 6.55 27.55
N TYR A 126 7.97 5.59 27.87
CA TYR A 126 8.80 4.87 26.92
C TYR A 126 8.10 3.60 26.45
N PHE A 127 7.90 3.47 25.14
CA PHE A 127 7.40 2.24 24.53
C PHE A 127 8.56 1.48 23.90
N SER A 128 8.56 0.17 24.10
CA SER A 128 9.49 -0.75 23.42
C SER A 128 8.80 -2.03 23.02
N SER A 129 9.28 -2.61 21.93
CA SER A 129 8.80 -3.89 21.42
C SER A 129 9.93 -4.78 20.96
N SER A 130 9.64 -6.07 20.80
CA SER A 130 10.57 -7.09 20.37
C SER A 130 11.16 -6.83 18.98
N ASP A 131 10.45 -6.11 18.11
CA ASP A 131 10.90 -5.78 16.76
C ASP A 131 11.71 -4.49 16.65
N ASP A 132 12.23 -4.00 17.77
CA ASP A 132 12.99 -2.76 17.91
C ASP A 132 12.22 -1.45 17.69
N LEU A 133 10.90 -1.48 17.46
CA LEU A 133 10.09 -0.26 17.53
C LEU A 133 10.17 0.34 18.93
N LYS A 134 10.65 1.59 18.98
CA LYS A 134 10.82 2.39 20.18
C LYS A 134 10.28 3.80 19.92
N PHE A 135 9.50 4.32 20.86
CA PHE A 135 9.07 5.72 20.84
C PHE A 135 8.86 6.23 22.26
N THR A 136 8.86 7.55 22.41
CA THR A 136 8.72 8.23 23.70
C THR A 136 7.63 9.28 23.66
N SER A 137 6.94 9.45 24.77
CA SER A 137 6.02 10.57 24.94
C SER A 137 6.77 11.91 24.94
N ALA A 138 6.13 12.97 24.48
CA ALA A 138 6.68 14.33 24.48
C ALA A 138 6.93 14.87 25.91
N ASP A 139 6.19 14.34 26.88
CA ASP A 139 6.28 14.65 28.31
C ASP A 139 6.98 13.54 29.10
N LEU A 140 8.01 12.91 28.51
CA LEU A 140 8.73 11.78 29.09
C LEU A 140 9.13 12.05 30.55
N GLY A 141 8.73 11.14 31.44
CA GLY A 141 8.99 11.25 32.87
C GLY A 141 7.90 10.62 33.72
N ILE A 142 8.23 10.33 34.98
CA ILE A 142 7.26 9.78 35.94
C ILE A 142 6.28 10.90 36.36
N GLY A 143 5.00 10.57 36.50
CA GLY A 143 3.98 11.48 37.02
C GLY A 143 2.65 11.36 36.28
N PRO A 144 2.58 11.71 34.99
CA PRO A 144 1.36 11.60 34.22
C PRO A 144 0.86 10.16 34.15
N LYS A 145 -0.45 9.95 34.33
CA LYS A 145 -1.09 8.69 33.97
C LYS A 145 -1.16 8.59 32.45
N ARG A 146 -0.80 7.42 31.91
CA ARG A 146 -0.67 7.21 30.47
C ARG A 146 -1.53 6.07 29.97
N ARG A 147 -1.89 6.13 28.69
CA ARG A 147 -2.48 5.00 27.95
C ARG A 147 -2.10 5.08 26.47
N LEU A 148 -1.85 3.94 25.85
CA LEU A 148 -1.70 3.82 24.41
C LEU A 148 -2.99 3.27 23.82
N THR A 149 -3.61 3.99 22.88
CA THR A 149 -4.93 3.63 22.34
C THR A 149 -4.89 3.58 20.82
N VAL A 150 -5.55 2.59 20.23
CA VAL A 150 -5.91 2.58 18.80
C VAL A 150 -7.25 3.30 18.67
N ASP A 151 -7.21 4.54 18.23
CA ASP A 151 -8.40 5.39 18.17
C ASP A 151 -9.35 4.97 17.04
N VAL A 152 -10.59 5.49 17.09
CA VAL A 152 -11.64 5.24 16.08
C VAL A 152 -11.24 5.67 14.67
N ASP A 153 -10.29 6.60 14.55
CA ASP A 153 -9.74 7.05 13.27
C ASP A 153 -8.55 6.21 12.79
N GLY A 154 -8.23 5.13 13.51
CA GLY A 154 -7.17 4.18 13.19
C GLY A 154 -5.77 4.62 13.60
N ASN A 155 -5.59 5.81 14.16
CA ASN A 155 -4.28 6.23 14.63
C ASN A 155 -3.95 5.56 15.97
N VAL A 156 -2.67 5.27 16.18
CA VAL A 156 -2.17 4.81 17.47
C VAL A 156 -1.65 6.03 18.22
N ARG A 157 -2.26 6.36 19.35
CA ARG A 157 -1.91 7.56 20.13
C ARG A 157 -1.56 7.20 21.56
N LEU A 158 -0.48 7.80 22.05
CA LEU A 158 -0.14 7.82 23.46
C LEU A 158 -0.77 9.07 24.07
N TYR A 159 -1.58 8.84 25.09
CA TYR A 159 -2.24 9.88 25.85
C TYR A 159 -1.62 10.02 27.23
N SER A 160 -1.42 11.26 27.65
CA SER A 160 -1.08 11.64 29.02
C SER A 160 -2.26 12.38 29.65
N LEU A 161 -2.60 12.04 30.88
CA LEU A 161 -3.66 12.71 31.63
C LEU A 161 -3.13 14.04 32.19
N ASP A 162 -3.71 15.15 31.73
CA ASP A 162 -3.57 16.44 32.39
C ASP A 162 -4.48 16.44 33.62
N GLU A 163 -3.91 16.28 34.81
CA GLU A 163 -4.66 16.23 36.06
C GLU A 163 -5.34 17.57 36.41
N THR A 164 -4.79 18.70 35.94
CA THR A 164 -5.35 20.03 36.18
C THR A 164 -6.65 20.20 35.42
N ARG A 165 -6.65 19.81 34.13
CA ARG A 165 -7.83 19.89 33.25
C ARG A 165 -8.73 18.67 33.31
N ARG A 166 -8.24 17.56 33.89
CA ARG A 166 -8.86 16.22 33.86
C ARG A 166 -9.16 15.76 32.43
N THR A 167 -8.27 16.09 31.50
CA THR A 167 -8.39 15.76 30.07
C THR A 167 -7.20 14.95 29.61
N TRP A 168 -7.44 14.03 28.69
CA TRP A 168 -6.38 13.29 28.03
C TRP A 168 -5.81 14.11 26.87
N VAL A 169 -4.50 14.29 26.87
CA VAL A 169 -3.76 15.03 25.85
C VAL A 169 -2.87 14.05 25.09
N VAL A 170 -2.81 14.20 23.76
CA VAL A 170 -1.94 13.38 22.91
C VAL A 170 -0.49 13.80 23.17
N SER A 171 0.32 12.89 23.70
CA SER A 171 1.75 13.10 23.95
C SER A 171 2.64 12.39 22.92
N TRP A 172 2.08 11.46 22.12
CA TRP A 172 2.70 10.91 20.92
C TRP A 172 1.63 10.33 19.99
N GLN A 173 1.89 10.28 18.67
CA GLN A 173 1.00 9.61 17.70
C GLN A 173 1.80 8.98 16.55
N ALA A 174 1.30 7.88 16.00
CA ALA A 174 1.96 7.16 14.91
C ALA A 174 1.90 7.93 13.58
N PHE A 175 0.76 8.55 13.27
CA PHE A 175 0.58 9.35 12.06
C PHE A 175 0.33 10.82 12.40
N SER A 176 1.16 11.70 11.85
CA SER A 176 0.94 13.15 11.88
C SER A 176 -0.11 13.61 10.87
N ASN A 177 -0.14 12.97 9.69
CA ASN A 177 -1.13 13.18 8.66
C ASN A 177 -2.23 12.09 8.77
N PRO A 178 -3.48 12.45 9.14
CA PRO A 178 -4.58 11.49 9.25
C PRO A 178 -4.92 10.78 7.94
N CYS A 179 -4.79 11.44 6.79
CA CYS A 179 -5.13 10.84 5.49
C CYS A 179 -4.20 9.71 5.06
N ARG A 180 -3.07 9.52 5.74
CA ARG A 180 -2.18 8.35 5.53
C ARG A 180 -2.75 7.06 6.10
N ILE A 181 -3.70 7.13 7.02
CA ILE A 181 -4.36 5.96 7.59
C ILE A 181 -5.39 5.48 6.56
N HIS A 182 -5.27 4.22 6.14
CA HIS A 182 -6.16 3.66 5.12
C HIS A 182 -7.60 3.55 5.64
N GLY A 183 -8.59 3.79 4.76
CA GLY A 183 -10.00 3.61 5.09
C GLY A 183 -10.63 4.73 5.93
N ILE A 184 -9.91 5.82 6.19
CA ILE A 184 -10.32 6.85 7.14
C ILE A 184 -11.55 7.69 6.71
N CYS A 185 -11.82 7.73 5.40
CA CYS A 185 -13.00 8.37 4.79
C CYS A 185 -13.98 7.37 4.17
N GLY A 186 -13.76 6.07 4.41
CA GLY A 186 -14.59 5.01 3.83
C GLY A 186 -14.51 4.92 2.29
N PRO A 187 -15.27 3.98 1.70
CA PRO A 187 -15.28 3.79 0.26
C PRO A 187 -15.89 4.98 -0.49
N ASN A 188 -15.42 5.25 -1.71
CA ASN A 188 -15.94 6.30 -2.60
C ASN A 188 -15.87 7.72 -2.00
N SER A 189 -14.84 7.97 -1.18
CA SER A 189 -14.57 9.29 -0.61
C SER A 189 -13.08 9.58 -0.67
N LEU A 190 -12.71 10.83 -0.87
CA LEU A 190 -11.32 11.29 -0.83
C LEU A 190 -11.04 11.99 0.50
N CYS A 191 -9.86 11.72 1.08
CA CYS A 191 -9.37 12.41 2.27
C CYS A 191 -8.48 13.59 1.90
N THR A 192 -8.81 14.78 2.38
CA THR A 192 -7.98 15.98 2.23
C THR A 192 -7.54 16.46 3.61
N CYS A 193 -6.24 16.77 3.76
CA CYS A 193 -5.70 17.32 5.00
C CYS A 193 -6.13 18.77 5.18
N VAL A 194 -6.75 19.09 6.33
CA VAL A 194 -7.19 20.45 6.65
C VAL A 194 -6.70 20.80 8.06
N PRO A 195 -5.62 21.59 8.20
CA PRO A 195 -5.01 21.91 9.49
C PRO A 195 -5.98 22.59 10.46
N ASP A 196 -6.91 23.40 9.95
CA ASP A 196 -7.83 24.22 10.76
C ASP A 196 -9.05 23.46 11.30
N LYS A 197 -9.20 22.16 11.00
CA LYS A 197 -10.29 21.34 11.54
C LYS A 197 -9.83 20.52 12.74
N ASN A 198 -10.74 20.32 13.70
CA ASN A 198 -10.50 19.48 14.89
C ASN A 198 -10.03 18.05 14.56
N SER A 199 -10.47 17.50 13.43
CA SER A 199 -10.07 16.17 12.93
C SER A 199 -8.74 16.18 12.14
N GLY A 200 -8.20 17.35 11.80
CA GLY A 200 -7.07 17.52 10.89
C GLY A 200 -7.34 17.09 9.43
N ARG A 201 -8.58 16.73 9.10
CA ARG A 201 -8.96 16.20 7.78
C ARG A 201 -10.39 16.55 7.37
N MET A 202 -10.67 16.42 6.09
CA MET A 202 -11.98 16.50 5.48
C MET A 202 -12.18 15.29 4.54
N CYS A 203 -13.35 14.64 4.63
CA CYS A 203 -13.74 13.58 3.72
C CYS A 203 -14.78 14.12 2.74
N ASN A 204 -14.50 14.01 1.44
CA ASN A 204 -15.40 14.47 0.39
C ASN A 204 -15.85 13.27 -0.45
N CYS A 205 -17.16 13.17 -0.71
CA CYS A 205 -17.70 12.14 -1.61
C CYS A 205 -17.20 12.36 -3.02
N ILE A 206 -16.74 11.30 -3.67
CA ILE A 206 -16.45 11.38 -5.11
C ILE A 206 -17.71 11.84 -5.88
N PRO A 207 -17.57 12.44 -7.06
CA PRO A 207 -18.71 12.94 -7.83
C PRO A 207 -19.76 11.85 -8.07
N ARG A 208 -21.04 12.25 -8.13
CA ARG A 208 -22.21 11.36 -8.21
C ARG A 208 -22.38 10.42 -7.01
N HIS A 209 -21.78 10.76 -5.87
CA HIS A 209 -21.99 10.05 -4.62
C HIS A 209 -22.39 11.02 -3.51
N THR A 210 -23.11 10.50 -2.53
CA THR A 210 -23.50 11.20 -1.30
C THR A 210 -23.04 10.41 -0.08
N MET A 211 -22.74 11.11 1.02
CA MET A 211 -22.29 10.47 2.25
C MET A 211 -23.34 9.48 2.74
N ARG A 212 -22.93 8.26 3.09
CA ARG A 212 -23.83 7.28 3.72
C ARG A 212 -24.23 7.71 5.12
N ASN A 213 -23.32 8.39 5.82
CA ASN A 213 -23.52 8.87 7.18
C ASN A 213 -22.77 10.18 7.39
N ASP A 214 -23.50 11.26 7.64
CA ASP A 214 -22.92 12.60 7.84
C ASP A 214 -22.10 12.72 9.13
N THR A 215 -22.33 11.83 10.09
CA THR A 215 -21.65 11.83 11.40
C THR A 215 -20.44 10.90 11.45
N ASP A 216 -20.42 9.84 10.64
CA ASP A 216 -19.34 8.86 10.61
C ASP A 216 -18.89 8.63 9.17
N HIS A 217 -17.79 9.31 8.83
CA HIS A 217 -17.27 9.32 7.47
C HIS A 217 -16.60 8.00 7.09
N SER A 218 -16.37 7.07 8.02
CA SER A 218 -15.81 5.74 7.71
C SER A 218 -16.74 4.86 6.87
N TYR A 219 -18.04 5.18 6.83
CA TYR A 219 -19.01 4.50 5.95
C TYR A 219 -18.87 4.89 4.49
N GLY A 220 -18.15 5.97 4.21
CA GLY A 220 -17.94 6.47 2.87
C GLY A 220 -19.23 6.93 2.20
N SER A 221 -19.27 6.77 0.89
CA SER A 221 -20.32 7.35 0.04
C SER A 221 -21.09 6.28 -0.74
N GLN A 222 -22.36 6.56 -1.00
CA GLN A 222 -23.24 5.76 -1.87
C GLN A 222 -23.57 6.53 -3.14
N GLY A 223 -23.85 5.83 -4.24
CA GLY A 223 -24.23 6.46 -5.49
C GLY A 223 -25.50 7.31 -5.34
N SER A 224 -25.50 8.51 -5.91
CA SER A 224 -26.68 9.35 -6.03
C SER A 224 -27.37 9.11 -7.37
N ASN A 225 -28.71 9.15 -7.39
CA ASN A 225 -29.52 8.94 -8.60
C ASN A 225 -29.60 10.19 -9.50
N GLU A 226 -28.66 11.14 -9.39
CA GLU A 226 -28.70 12.38 -10.17
C GLU A 226 -28.02 12.22 -11.54
N GLY A 227 -28.84 12.26 -12.60
CA GLY A 227 -28.50 12.77 -13.93
C GLY A 227 -27.47 12.00 -14.74
N LEU A 228 -27.90 10.96 -15.45
CA LEU A 228 -27.21 10.35 -16.59
C LEU A 228 -27.29 11.26 -17.84
N ASP A 229 -26.77 12.48 -17.78
CA ASP A 229 -26.79 13.37 -18.94
C ASP A 229 -25.36 13.60 -19.49
N ASN A 230 -25.10 12.98 -20.64
CA ASN A 230 -23.94 13.12 -21.54
C ASN A 230 -22.55 13.07 -20.86
N ALA A 231 -22.12 11.86 -20.47
CA ALA A 231 -20.71 11.60 -20.20
C ALA A 231 -19.93 11.60 -21.53
N ASN A 232 -19.09 12.62 -21.75
CA ASN A 232 -18.05 12.57 -22.76
C ASN A 232 -16.85 11.80 -22.21
N GLN A 233 -15.99 11.24 -23.07
CA GLN A 233 -14.85 10.40 -22.68
C GLN A 233 -14.02 10.94 -21.50
N GLY A 234 -13.76 12.25 -21.45
CA GLY A 234 -13.00 12.87 -20.34
C GLY A 234 -13.70 12.86 -18.98
N GLU A 235 -15.04 12.78 -18.93
CA GLU A 235 -15.79 12.58 -17.68
C GLU A 235 -15.58 11.17 -17.15
N ASP A 236 -15.60 10.17 -18.04
CA ASP A 236 -15.39 8.78 -17.66
C ASP A 236 -13.95 8.54 -17.17
N GLU A 237 -12.96 9.15 -17.83
CA GLU A 237 -11.56 9.10 -17.39
C GLU A 237 -11.39 9.75 -16.00
N PHE A 238 -11.96 10.94 -15.80
CA PHE A 238 -11.94 11.61 -14.51
C PHE A 238 -12.60 10.78 -13.39
N LEU A 239 -13.79 10.20 -13.66
CA LEU A 239 -14.48 9.37 -12.67
C LEU A 239 -13.74 8.06 -12.39
N ALA A 240 -13.14 7.44 -13.42
CA ALA A 240 -12.32 6.24 -13.26
C ALA A 240 -11.12 6.51 -12.36
N GLU A 241 -10.45 7.64 -12.57
CA GLU A 241 -9.31 8.02 -11.76
C GLU A 241 -9.70 8.32 -10.31
N VAL A 242 -10.69 9.18 -10.08
CA VAL A 242 -11.14 9.54 -8.72
C VAL A 242 -11.65 8.31 -7.93
N SER A 243 -12.34 7.38 -8.60
CA SER A 243 -12.87 6.16 -7.95
C SER A 243 -11.79 5.13 -7.62
N THR A 244 -10.77 5.03 -8.46
CA THR A 244 -9.67 4.07 -8.30
C THR A 244 -8.63 4.60 -7.32
N ILE A 245 -8.11 5.82 -7.53
CA ILE A 245 -6.94 6.33 -6.80
C ILE A 245 -7.23 6.69 -5.35
N GLY A 246 -8.48 7.05 -5.02
CA GLY A 246 -8.89 7.31 -3.63
C GLY A 246 -8.78 6.08 -2.70
N ARG A 247 -8.56 4.89 -3.28
CA ARG A 247 -8.40 3.62 -2.57
C ARG A 247 -6.94 3.14 -2.53
N LEU A 248 -6.05 3.76 -3.30
CA LEU A 248 -4.68 3.32 -3.48
C LEU A 248 -3.75 4.17 -2.64
N ASN A 249 -2.81 3.53 -1.93
CA ASN A 249 -1.74 4.23 -1.23
C ASN A 249 -0.51 3.34 -1.18
N HIS A 250 0.44 3.64 -2.07
CA HIS A 250 1.65 2.89 -2.27
C HIS A 250 2.79 3.85 -2.68
N MET A 251 4.01 3.59 -2.21
CA MET A 251 5.16 4.49 -2.43
C MET A 251 5.49 4.71 -3.92
N ASN A 252 5.27 3.68 -4.75
CA ASN A 252 5.48 3.70 -6.19
C ASN A 252 4.22 4.00 -7.02
N LEU A 253 3.17 4.55 -6.41
CA LEU A 253 2.01 5.10 -7.10
C LEU A 253 1.92 6.60 -6.78
N ILE A 254 1.36 7.38 -7.70
CA ILE A 254 1.14 8.82 -7.48
C ILE A 254 0.05 9.03 -6.42
N GLU A 255 0.28 9.95 -5.47
CA GLU A 255 -0.70 10.35 -4.46
C GLU A 255 -1.62 11.44 -5.02
N THR A 256 -2.93 11.17 -5.04
CA THR A 256 -3.95 12.19 -5.33
C THR A 256 -4.32 12.94 -4.05
N LEU A 257 -4.11 14.25 -4.06
CA LEU A 257 -4.39 15.15 -2.95
C LEU A 257 -5.83 15.68 -2.96
N GLY A 258 -6.43 15.76 -4.15
CA GLY A 258 -7.72 16.42 -4.33
C GLY A 258 -8.28 16.32 -5.74
N TYR A 259 -9.51 16.78 -5.90
CA TYR A 259 -10.12 17.03 -7.21
C TYR A 259 -11.04 18.26 -7.14
N CYS A 260 -11.39 18.80 -8.31
CA CYS A 260 -12.47 19.76 -8.49
C CYS A 260 -13.46 19.21 -9.51
N ALA A 261 -14.73 19.16 -9.12
CA ALA A 261 -15.85 18.77 -9.97
C ALA A 261 -16.95 19.85 -9.92
N GLU A 262 -16.63 21.06 -10.38
CA GLU A 262 -17.54 22.21 -10.36
C GLU A 262 -18.04 22.54 -11.78
N GLY A 263 -19.37 22.42 -11.99
CA GLY A 263 -19.98 22.66 -13.30
C GLY A 263 -19.38 21.75 -14.38
N LYS A 264 -18.71 22.35 -15.38
CA LYS A 264 -17.98 21.64 -16.46
C LYS A 264 -16.51 21.39 -16.16
N HIS A 265 -16.00 21.92 -15.06
CA HIS A 265 -14.59 21.80 -14.71
C HIS A 265 -14.35 20.45 -14.01
N ARG A 266 -13.33 19.73 -14.49
CA ARG A 266 -12.84 18.47 -13.95
C ARG A 266 -11.33 18.62 -13.80
N LEU A 267 -10.86 18.72 -12.56
CA LEU A 267 -9.45 18.93 -12.24
C LEU A 267 -9.02 17.88 -11.22
N LEU A 268 -7.82 17.34 -11.38
CA LEU A 268 -7.18 16.44 -10.44
C LEU A 268 -5.95 17.13 -9.87
N VAL A 269 -5.72 16.95 -8.58
CA VAL A 269 -4.59 17.54 -7.84
C VAL A 269 -3.77 16.39 -7.27
N TYR A 270 -2.51 16.32 -7.66
CA TYR A 270 -1.56 15.30 -7.21
C TYR A 270 -0.44 15.92 -6.38
N GLU A 271 0.33 15.07 -5.71
CA GLU A 271 1.66 15.45 -5.26
C GLU A 271 2.51 15.93 -6.46
N TYR A 272 3.36 16.92 -6.21
CA TYR A 272 4.27 17.41 -7.24
C TYR A 272 5.51 16.53 -7.29
N ILE A 273 5.87 16.07 -8.49
CA ILE A 273 7.01 15.19 -8.75
C ILE A 273 8.07 15.97 -9.55
N GLU A 274 9.28 16.10 -8.97
CA GLU A 274 10.24 17.13 -9.38
C GLU A 274 10.97 16.85 -10.69
N LEU A 275 11.25 15.57 -11.00
CA LEU A 275 12.02 15.21 -12.19
C LEU A 275 11.14 14.87 -13.40
N GLY A 276 9.83 15.04 -13.30
CA GLY A 276 8.90 14.80 -14.41
C GLY A 276 8.78 13.30 -14.75
N SER A 277 8.58 13.00 -16.03
CA SER A 277 8.32 11.64 -16.53
C SER A 277 9.58 10.86 -16.87
N LEU A 278 9.49 9.53 -16.84
CA LEU A 278 10.53 8.63 -17.33
C LEU A 278 10.83 8.90 -18.80
N ALA A 279 9.82 9.23 -19.62
CA ALA A 279 10.02 9.59 -21.02
C ALA A 279 10.98 10.78 -21.20
N GLU A 280 10.83 11.84 -20.42
CA GLU A 280 11.69 13.04 -20.46
C GLU A 280 13.12 12.72 -19.98
N ASN A 281 13.24 11.87 -18.97
CA ASN A 281 14.54 11.45 -18.41
C ASN A 281 15.31 10.50 -19.35
N LEU A 282 14.59 9.62 -20.07
CA LEU A 282 15.19 8.79 -21.12
C LEU A 282 15.66 9.65 -22.30
N HIS A 283 14.90 10.68 -22.69
CA HIS A 283 15.30 11.57 -23.78
C HIS A 283 16.50 12.47 -23.44
N SER A 284 16.62 12.89 -22.17
CA SER A 284 17.71 13.74 -21.69
C SER A 284 18.97 12.98 -21.29
N ASN A 285 18.98 11.64 -21.39
CA ASN A 285 20.10 10.75 -21.04
C ASN A 285 20.66 10.99 -19.64
N THR A 286 19.80 11.30 -18.66
CA THR A 286 20.20 11.60 -17.28
C THR A 286 20.23 10.35 -16.38
N LEU A 287 19.77 9.21 -16.90
CA LEU A 287 19.61 7.95 -16.18
C LEU A 287 20.78 7.00 -16.46
N ASP A 288 21.67 6.88 -15.48
CA ASP A 288 22.62 5.77 -15.39
C ASP A 288 21.91 4.43 -15.19
N TRP A 289 22.68 3.36 -15.32
CA TRP A 289 22.18 1.99 -15.17
C TRP A 289 21.48 1.73 -13.82
N GLU A 290 22.08 2.18 -12.71
CA GLU A 290 21.56 1.89 -11.37
C GLU A 290 20.19 2.53 -11.17
N LYS A 291 20.02 3.77 -11.62
CA LYS A 291 18.71 4.45 -11.65
C LYS A 291 17.72 3.70 -12.51
N ARG A 292 18.08 3.29 -13.74
CA ARG A 292 17.19 2.52 -14.63
C ARG A 292 16.73 1.22 -13.96
N PHE A 293 17.63 0.49 -13.32
CA PHE A 293 17.27 -0.75 -12.61
C PHE A 293 16.36 -0.47 -11.39
N ASN A 294 16.65 0.55 -10.60
CA ASN A 294 15.82 0.91 -9.45
C ASN A 294 14.41 1.37 -9.88
N ILE A 295 14.31 2.09 -11.00
CA ILE A 295 13.04 2.45 -11.65
C ILE A 295 12.30 1.18 -12.07
N ALA A 296 12.96 0.23 -12.73
CA ALA A 296 12.36 -1.04 -13.13
C ALA A 296 11.72 -1.80 -11.95
N VAL A 297 12.46 -1.88 -10.83
CA VAL A 297 12.00 -2.55 -9.61
C VAL A 297 10.86 -1.79 -8.94
N GLY A 298 10.97 -0.46 -8.81
CA GLY A 298 9.95 0.36 -8.18
C GLY A 298 8.63 0.36 -8.96
N THR A 299 8.68 0.47 -10.29
CA THR A 299 7.50 0.35 -11.15
C THR A 299 6.86 -1.03 -11.00
N ALA A 300 7.67 -2.10 -10.97
CA ALA A 300 7.15 -3.46 -10.77
C ALA A 300 6.44 -3.62 -9.42
N LYS A 301 6.95 -3.03 -8.34
CA LYS A 301 6.31 -3.02 -7.02
C LYS A 301 4.98 -2.26 -7.05
N GLY A 302 4.94 -1.09 -7.70
CA GLY A 302 3.70 -0.33 -7.87
C GLY A 302 2.61 -1.12 -8.59
N LEU A 303 2.97 -1.84 -9.66
CA LEU A 303 2.02 -2.69 -10.39
C LEU A 303 1.66 -3.97 -9.63
N ALA A 304 2.58 -4.57 -8.87
CA ALA A 304 2.30 -5.72 -8.01
C ALA A 304 1.24 -5.41 -6.95
N TYR A 305 1.27 -4.19 -6.40
CA TYR A 305 0.24 -3.72 -5.48
C TYR A 305 -1.16 -3.67 -6.11
N LEU A 306 -1.26 -3.20 -7.36
CA LEU A 306 -2.53 -3.16 -8.12
C LEU A 306 -3.06 -4.56 -8.47
N ASP A 307 -2.15 -5.48 -8.79
CA ASP A 307 -2.42 -6.86 -9.20
C ASP A 307 -2.86 -7.74 -8.01
N GLU A 308 -2.08 -7.73 -6.92
CA GLU A 308 -2.15 -8.78 -5.91
C GLU A 308 -2.61 -8.29 -4.52
N GLU A 309 -2.30 -7.05 -4.14
CA GLU A 309 -2.51 -6.55 -2.77
C GLU A 309 -3.86 -5.82 -2.57
N CYS A 310 -4.52 -5.38 -3.65
CA CYS A 310 -5.84 -4.76 -3.60
C CYS A 310 -6.99 -5.80 -3.53
N LEU A 311 -8.06 -5.57 -2.75
CA LEU A 311 -9.20 -6.50 -2.69
C LEU A 311 -9.95 -6.63 -4.03
N GLU A 312 -9.95 -5.57 -4.83
CA GLU A 312 -10.35 -5.57 -6.24
C GLU A 312 -9.09 -5.50 -7.11
N TRP A 313 -9.10 -6.21 -8.24
CA TRP A 313 -8.05 -6.11 -9.22
C TRP A 313 -8.13 -4.75 -9.92
N VAL A 314 -7.04 -3.99 -9.91
CA VAL A 314 -6.96 -2.69 -10.58
C VAL A 314 -6.14 -2.87 -11.85
N LEU A 315 -6.78 -2.79 -13.01
CA LEU A 315 -6.05 -2.69 -14.28
C LEU A 315 -5.71 -1.23 -14.52
N HIS A 316 -4.45 -0.93 -14.80
CA HIS A 316 -3.99 0.41 -15.15
C HIS A 316 -4.32 0.75 -16.61
N CYS A 317 -4.10 -0.19 -17.53
CA CYS A 317 -4.34 -0.12 -18.98
C CYS A 317 -3.52 0.90 -19.78
N ASP A 318 -2.73 1.77 -19.13
CA ASP A 318 -1.87 2.74 -19.84
C ASP A 318 -0.46 2.86 -19.24
N VAL A 319 0.16 1.73 -18.91
CA VAL A 319 1.56 1.72 -18.43
C VAL A 319 2.50 2.07 -19.58
N LYS A 320 3.19 3.20 -19.46
CA LYS A 320 4.14 3.73 -20.46
C LYS A 320 5.11 4.72 -19.80
N PRO A 321 6.25 5.09 -20.42
CA PRO A 321 7.24 5.98 -19.79
C PRO A 321 6.69 7.38 -19.45
N GLN A 322 5.67 7.86 -20.17
CA GLN A 322 5.04 9.15 -19.87
C GLN A 322 4.24 9.13 -18.57
N ASN A 323 3.77 7.95 -18.16
CA ASN A 323 2.90 7.73 -17.00
C ASN A 323 3.69 7.16 -15.80
N ILE A 324 5.02 7.20 -15.86
CA ILE A 324 5.91 6.85 -14.74
C ILE A 324 6.67 8.12 -14.39
N LEU A 325 6.32 8.75 -13.26
CA LEU A 325 6.94 9.98 -12.78
C LEU A 325 8.11 9.66 -11.83
N LEU A 326 9.12 10.53 -11.79
CA LEU A 326 10.34 10.35 -11.00
C LEU A 326 10.50 11.46 -9.96
N ASP A 327 10.57 11.09 -8.67
CA ASP A 327 10.83 12.07 -7.61
C ASP A 327 12.31 12.51 -7.58
N SER A 328 12.64 13.47 -6.72
CA SER A 328 14.02 13.95 -6.53
C SER A 328 15.05 12.87 -6.19
N GLY A 329 14.63 11.70 -5.71
CA GLY A 329 15.46 10.52 -5.45
C GLY A 329 15.45 9.47 -6.57
N TYR A 330 14.92 9.81 -7.76
CA TYR A 330 14.70 8.91 -8.89
C TYR A 330 13.84 7.69 -8.54
N GLN A 331 13.00 7.78 -7.51
CA GLN A 331 12.02 6.73 -7.21
C GLN A 331 10.81 6.88 -8.13
N PRO A 332 10.35 5.77 -8.75
CA PRO A 332 9.25 5.84 -9.71
C PRO A 332 7.89 5.87 -9.00
N LYS A 333 6.96 6.63 -9.57
CA LYS A 333 5.54 6.66 -9.23
C LYS A 333 4.70 6.48 -10.48
N VAL A 334 3.96 5.39 -10.56
CA VAL A 334 3.00 5.15 -11.65
C VAL A 334 1.82 6.10 -11.48
N ALA A 335 1.45 6.79 -12.55
CA ALA A 335 0.46 7.85 -12.59
C ALA A 335 -0.52 7.66 -13.76
N ASP A 336 -1.55 8.52 -13.81
CA ASP A 336 -2.59 8.55 -14.85
C ASP A 336 -3.45 7.27 -14.89
N PHE A 337 -4.40 7.25 -13.95
CA PHE A 337 -5.38 6.17 -13.80
C PHE A 337 -6.67 6.45 -14.58
N GLY A 338 -6.68 7.39 -15.53
CA GLY A 338 -7.87 7.73 -16.31
C GLY A 338 -8.41 6.54 -17.12
N LEU A 339 -7.53 5.64 -17.56
CA LEU A 339 -7.91 4.42 -18.27
C LEU A 339 -8.06 3.20 -17.36
N SER A 340 -7.96 3.38 -16.04
CA SER A 340 -8.01 2.27 -15.09
C SER A 340 -9.39 1.60 -15.00
N LYS A 341 -9.43 0.38 -14.46
CA LYS A 341 -10.66 -0.35 -14.19
C LYS A 341 -10.54 -1.24 -12.97
N LEU A 342 -11.54 -1.18 -12.11
CA LEU A 342 -11.74 -2.10 -10.99
C LEU A 342 -12.45 -3.37 -11.46
N LEU A 343 -11.89 -4.53 -11.15
CA LEU A 343 -12.49 -5.85 -11.37
C LEU A 343 -12.66 -6.57 -10.03
N ASN A 344 -13.88 -6.99 -9.74
CA ASN A 344 -14.19 -7.73 -8.51
C ASN A 344 -13.72 -9.18 -8.63
N ARG A 345 -12.84 -9.62 -7.71
CA ARG A 345 -12.23 -10.97 -7.69
C ARG A 345 -13.24 -12.11 -7.60
N GLY A 346 -14.43 -11.86 -7.05
CA GLY A 346 -15.50 -12.87 -6.90
C GLY A 346 -16.55 -12.85 -8.01
N ALA A 347 -16.57 -11.83 -8.88
CA ALA A 347 -17.54 -11.70 -9.95
C ALA A 347 -16.96 -12.26 -11.26
N ILE A 348 -17.23 -13.53 -11.55
CA ILE A 348 -16.93 -14.19 -12.84
C ILE A 348 -17.76 -13.59 -14.01
N ASN A 349 -18.49 -12.49 -13.78
CA ASN A 349 -19.31 -11.85 -14.79
C ASN A 349 -18.51 -10.81 -15.56
N ASN A 350 -17.97 -11.25 -16.71
CA ASN A 350 -17.67 -10.51 -17.94
C ASN A 350 -17.99 -9.01 -17.94
N SER A 351 -17.26 -8.18 -17.19
CA SER A 351 -17.22 -6.75 -17.48
C SER A 351 -16.24 -6.53 -18.64
N SER A 352 -16.63 -6.97 -19.84
CA SER A 352 -15.89 -6.64 -21.07
C SER A 352 -15.66 -5.14 -21.08
N PHE A 353 -14.45 -4.70 -21.40
CA PHE A 353 -14.29 -3.30 -21.79
C PHE A 353 -15.18 -3.07 -23.01
N SER A 354 -15.97 -2.00 -22.99
CA SER A 354 -16.85 -1.64 -24.10
C SER A 354 -16.06 -1.10 -25.30
N THR A 355 -14.83 -0.62 -25.07
CA THR A 355 -13.96 0.03 -26.05
C THR A 355 -12.48 -0.26 -25.77
N ILE A 356 -11.70 -0.52 -26.82
CA ILE A 356 -10.24 -0.60 -26.76
C ILE A 356 -9.70 0.79 -26.39
N ARG A 357 -8.84 0.86 -25.37
CA ARG A 357 -8.21 2.09 -24.87
C ARG A 357 -6.78 1.82 -24.39
N GLY A 358 -5.85 2.74 -24.60
CA GLY A 358 -4.44 2.60 -24.23
C GLY A 358 -3.48 3.02 -25.35
N THR A 359 -2.19 3.05 -25.04
CA THR A 359 -1.16 3.58 -25.96
C THR A 359 -0.59 2.50 -26.90
N ARG A 360 -0.67 2.75 -28.22
CA ARG A 360 -0.08 1.87 -29.25
C ARG A 360 1.42 1.64 -29.01
N GLY A 361 1.87 0.41 -29.18
CA GLY A 361 3.23 -0.04 -28.87
C GLY A 361 3.36 -0.73 -27.51
N TYR A 362 2.56 -0.31 -26.53
CA TYR A 362 2.56 -0.88 -25.18
C TYR A 362 1.40 -1.85 -24.93
N MET A 363 0.38 -1.85 -25.78
CA MET A 363 -0.78 -2.73 -25.64
C MET A 363 -0.46 -4.19 -26.01
N ALA A 364 -0.91 -5.11 -25.16
CA ALA A 364 -0.86 -6.54 -25.44
C ALA A 364 -1.77 -6.93 -26.62
N LEU A 365 -1.44 -8.02 -27.34
CA LEU A 365 -2.18 -8.44 -28.53
C LEU A 365 -3.65 -8.76 -28.23
N GLU A 366 -3.93 -9.45 -27.12
CA GLU A 366 -5.31 -9.74 -26.72
C GLU A 366 -6.12 -8.47 -26.49
N TRP A 367 -5.47 -7.38 -26.10
CA TRP A 367 -6.12 -6.10 -25.89
C TRP A 367 -6.41 -5.39 -27.21
N VAL A 368 -5.44 -5.39 -28.12
CA VAL A 368 -5.59 -4.86 -29.49
C VAL A 368 -6.69 -5.59 -30.27
N PHE A 369 -6.80 -6.92 -30.10
CA PHE A 369 -7.82 -7.74 -30.75
C PHE A 369 -9.18 -7.74 -30.04
N ASN A 370 -9.39 -6.88 -29.04
CA ASN A 370 -10.63 -6.79 -28.26
C ASN A 370 -11.05 -8.13 -27.62
N LEU A 371 -10.08 -8.96 -27.25
CA LEU A 371 -10.31 -10.20 -26.50
C LEU A 371 -10.45 -9.88 -25.01
N LEU A 372 -10.85 -10.88 -24.23
CA LEU A 372 -10.96 -10.73 -22.77
C LEU A 372 -9.58 -10.44 -22.16
N ILE A 373 -9.45 -9.27 -21.53
CA ILE A 373 -8.23 -8.87 -20.84
C ILE A 373 -8.25 -9.20 -19.36
N THR A 374 -7.04 -9.30 -18.83
CA THR A 374 -6.72 -9.55 -17.42
C THR A 374 -5.59 -8.62 -17.01
N LEU A 375 -5.16 -8.65 -15.75
CA LEU A 375 -4.01 -7.88 -15.25
C LEU A 375 -2.71 -8.13 -16.05
N LYS A 376 -2.66 -9.23 -16.82
CA LYS A 376 -1.56 -9.55 -17.73
C LYS A 376 -1.32 -8.53 -18.83
N VAL A 377 -2.28 -7.65 -19.13
CA VAL A 377 -2.05 -6.55 -20.09
C VAL A 377 -1.06 -5.52 -19.54
N ASP A 378 -1.15 -5.20 -18.25
CA ASP A 378 -0.21 -4.27 -17.60
C ASP A 378 1.18 -4.90 -17.43
N VAL A 379 1.23 -6.23 -17.21
CA VAL A 379 2.49 -7.00 -17.23
C VAL A 379 3.19 -6.88 -18.58
N TYR A 380 2.44 -7.02 -19.69
CA TYR A 380 3.00 -6.84 -21.03
C TYR A 380 3.52 -5.43 -21.24
N SER A 381 2.71 -4.41 -20.92
CA SER A 381 3.10 -3.01 -21.03
C SER A 381 4.36 -2.69 -20.21
N TYR A 382 4.47 -3.21 -18.99
CA TYR A 382 5.69 -3.14 -18.17
C TYR A 382 6.91 -3.71 -18.90
N GLY A 383 6.78 -4.91 -19.48
CA GLY A 383 7.86 -5.55 -20.26
C GLY A 383 8.35 -4.66 -21.40
N ILE A 384 7.43 -4.02 -22.12
CA ILE A 384 7.77 -3.08 -23.20
C ILE A 384 8.52 -1.84 -22.66
N VAL A 385 8.07 -1.24 -21.56
CA VAL A 385 8.76 -0.09 -20.94
C VAL A 385 10.18 -0.47 -20.53
N MET A 386 10.39 -1.67 -19.99
CA MET A 386 11.73 -2.12 -19.59
C MET A 386 12.65 -2.30 -20.81
N LEU A 387 12.14 -2.86 -21.92
CA LEU A 387 12.91 -3.00 -23.14
C LEU A 387 13.26 -1.64 -23.77
N GLU A 388 12.32 -0.70 -23.80
CA GLU A 388 12.59 0.68 -24.24
C GLU A 388 13.63 1.36 -23.36
N MET A 389 13.55 1.20 -22.04
CA MET A 389 14.51 1.75 -21.09
C MET A 389 15.91 1.12 -21.24
N VAL A 390 16.04 -0.16 -21.58
CA VAL A 390 17.35 -0.78 -21.81
C VAL A 390 17.94 -0.36 -23.16
N THR A 391 17.11 -0.32 -24.20
CA THR A 391 17.57 -0.16 -25.58
C THR A 391 17.61 1.29 -26.06
N GLY A 392 16.89 2.20 -25.38
CA GLY A 392 16.69 3.58 -25.84
C GLY A 392 15.85 3.67 -27.12
N ARG A 393 15.16 2.57 -27.50
CA ARG A 393 14.44 2.43 -28.77
C ARG A 393 12.93 2.44 -28.58
N SER A 394 12.22 3.17 -29.43
CA SER A 394 10.75 3.27 -29.40
C SER A 394 10.07 1.92 -29.67
N PRO A 395 9.05 1.50 -28.92
CA PRO A 395 8.36 0.24 -29.18
C PRO A 395 7.55 0.22 -30.48
N THR A 396 7.24 1.39 -31.05
CA THR A 396 6.56 1.53 -32.35
C THR A 396 7.53 1.73 -33.51
N GLY A 397 8.84 1.78 -33.22
CA GLY A 397 9.87 1.84 -34.23
C GLY A 397 9.94 0.55 -35.03
N VAL A 398 10.29 0.69 -36.30
CA VAL A 398 10.54 -0.42 -37.21
C VAL A 398 12.04 -0.64 -37.29
N TYR A 399 12.51 -1.82 -36.89
CA TYR A 399 13.93 -2.13 -36.81
C TYR A 399 14.35 -3.03 -37.96
N THR A 400 15.43 -2.64 -38.63
CA THR A 400 15.99 -3.44 -39.71
C THR A 400 16.84 -4.56 -39.14
N SER A 401 16.55 -5.77 -39.62
CA SER A 401 17.39 -6.93 -39.46
C SER A 401 18.63 -6.80 -40.36
N ASP A 402 19.84 -6.89 -39.79
CA ASP A 402 21.10 -6.82 -40.55
C ASP A 402 21.36 -8.08 -41.40
N ASP A 403 20.54 -9.12 -41.23
CA ASP A 403 20.79 -10.43 -41.83
C ASP A 403 19.89 -10.71 -43.05
N THR A 404 20.56 -10.98 -44.18
CA THR A 404 20.07 -11.36 -45.52
C THR A 404 19.56 -10.24 -46.45
N ARG A 405 19.52 -10.54 -47.75
CA ARG A 405 19.31 -9.62 -48.89
C ARG A 405 17.93 -8.92 -48.91
N GLU A 406 17.12 -9.12 -47.89
CA GLU A 406 15.82 -8.50 -47.68
C GLU A 406 15.79 -7.89 -46.27
N LYS A 407 15.71 -6.56 -46.18
CA LYS A 407 15.58 -5.85 -44.91
C LYS A 407 14.18 -6.14 -44.35
N GLU A 408 14.10 -7.02 -43.36
CA GLU A 408 12.86 -7.23 -42.61
C GLU A 408 12.72 -6.21 -41.49
N ASP A 409 11.53 -5.62 -41.45
CA ASP A 409 11.04 -4.65 -40.51
C ASP A 409 10.42 -5.38 -39.31
N ILE A 410 11.10 -5.42 -38.17
CA ILE A 410 10.66 -6.17 -36.97
C ILE A 410 10.40 -5.25 -35.77
N MET A 411 9.44 -5.66 -34.91
CA MET A 411 9.08 -4.96 -33.67
C MET A 411 10.16 -5.14 -32.59
N LEU A 412 10.21 -4.22 -31.62
CA LEU A 412 11.25 -4.19 -30.57
C LEU A 412 11.46 -5.54 -29.86
N VAL A 413 10.38 -6.20 -29.43
CA VAL A 413 10.46 -7.50 -28.72
C VAL A 413 11.12 -8.57 -29.60
N MET A 414 10.73 -8.64 -30.89
CA MET A 414 11.30 -9.60 -31.84
C MET A 414 12.76 -9.30 -32.14
N TRP A 415 13.11 -8.01 -32.26
CA TRP A 415 14.49 -7.57 -32.45
C TRP A 415 15.40 -8.00 -31.29
N VAL A 416 14.97 -7.78 -30.04
CA VAL A 416 15.74 -8.21 -28.86
C VAL A 416 15.85 -9.74 -28.78
N ARG A 417 14.76 -10.49 -29.04
CA ARG A 417 14.82 -11.97 -29.08
C ARG A 417 15.80 -12.47 -30.13
N LYS A 418 15.79 -11.88 -31.33
CA LYS A 418 16.70 -12.24 -32.42
C LYS A 418 18.15 -12.05 -32.00
N LYS A 419 18.50 -10.88 -31.44
CA LYS A 419 19.85 -10.59 -30.92
C LYS A 419 20.32 -11.57 -29.84
N MET A 420 19.41 -11.96 -28.94
CA MET A 420 19.68 -12.96 -27.91
C MET A 420 19.97 -14.36 -28.49
N HIS A 421 19.24 -14.78 -29.54
CA HIS A 421 19.40 -16.09 -30.16
C HIS A 421 20.59 -16.18 -31.12
N GLU A 422 20.88 -15.12 -31.89
CA GLU A 422 22.02 -15.07 -32.82
C GLU A 422 23.37 -15.16 -32.09
N SER A 423 23.39 -14.69 -30.85
CA SER A 423 24.58 -14.66 -30.01
C SER A 423 24.63 -15.76 -28.96
N ALA A 424 23.87 -16.86 -29.15
CA ALA A 424 23.67 -17.94 -28.17
C ALA A 424 24.93 -18.77 -27.79
N GLY A 425 26.12 -18.17 -27.88
CA GLY A 425 27.39 -18.66 -27.34
C GLY A 425 28.37 -17.57 -26.87
N ASN A 426 27.99 -16.27 -26.88
CA ASN A 426 28.87 -15.16 -26.50
C ASN A 426 28.13 -14.14 -25.59
N THR A 427 28.76 -13.65 -24.53
CA THR A 427 28.19 -12.69 -23.56
C THR A 427 27.96 -11.27 -24.12
N SER A 428 28.35 -11.03 -25.38
CA SER A 428 28.42 -9.72 -26.03
C SER A 428 27.06 -9.17 -26.51
N TRP A 429 25.99 -9.98 -26.56
CA TRP A 429 24.70 -9.53 -27.12
C TRP A 429 24.01 -8.45 -26.30
N ILE A 430 24.28 -8.39 -25.00
CA ILE A 430 23.80 -7.31 -24.14
C ILE A 430 24.38 -5.97 -24.60
N GLU A 431 25.67 -5.91 -24.91
CA GLU A 431 26.33 -4.70 -25.41
C GLU A 431 25.77 -4.25 -26.76
N GLU A 432 25.24 -5.17 -27.58
CA GLU A 432 24.61 -4.83 -28.86
C GLU A 432 23.22 -4.19 -28.70
N ILE A 433 22.50 -4.47 -27.61
CA ILE A 433 21.14 -3.98 -27.39
C ILE A 433 21.06 -2.79 -26.45
N VAL A 434 22.02 -2.67 -25.53
CA VAL A 434 22.03 -1.59 -24.54
C VAL A 434 22.21 -0.25 -25.25
N ASP A 435 21.39 0.71 -24.83
CA ASP A 435 21.48 2.10 -25.26
C ASP A 435 22.91 2.64 -25.04
N PRO A 436 23.62 3.06 -26.11
CA PRO A 436 25.00 3.56 -25.99
C PRO A 436 25.16 4.78 -25.10
N THR A 437 24.06 5.46 -24.76
CA THR A 437 24.05 6.63 -23.87
C THR A 437 23.93 6.27 -22.39
N VAL A 438 23.75 4.98 -22.06
CA VAL A 438 23.76 4.50 -20.68
C VAL A 438 25.17 4.67 -20.11
N ASP A 439 25.31 5.65 -19.23
CA ASP A 439 26.55 5.90 -18.49
C ASP A 439 26.68 4.92 -17.30
N GLY A 440 27.92 4.62 -16.92
CA GLY A 440 28.29 3.77 -15.78
C GLY A 440 28.66 2.32 -16.10
N GLU A 441 29.41 1.69 -15.19
CA GLU A 441 29.66 0.25 -15.21
C GLU A 441 28.39 -0.49 -14.78
N TYR A 442 27.78 -1.25 -15.67
CA TYR A 442 26.64 -2.09 -15.36
C TYR A 442 27.05 -3.55 -15.14
N SER A 443 26.46 -4.19 -14.13
CA SER A 443 26.58 -5.64 -13.96
C SER A 443 25.88 -6.34 -15.11
N MET A 444 26.65 -7.00 -15.98
CA MET A 444 26.14 -7.81 -17.09
C MET A 444 25.05 -8.79 -16.63
N GLY A 445 25.23 -9.41 -15.47
CA GLY A 445 24.23 -10.34 -14.91
C GLY A 445 22.92 -9.66 -14.56
N ARG A 446 22.95 -8.46 -13.95
CA ARG A 446 21.73 -7.69 -13.63
C ARG A 446 21.04 -7.14 -14.87
N MET A 447 21.82 -6.72 -15.88
CA MET A 447 21.28 -6.27 -17.17
C MET A 447 20.60 -7.42 -17.91
N GLU A 448 21.27 -8.57 -18.01
CA GLU A 448 20.71 -9.78 -18.60
C GLU A 448 19.44 -10.23 -17.86
N LEU A 449 19.44 -10.20 -16.53
CA LEU A 449 18.26 -10.51 -15.73
C LEU A 449 17.09 -9.58 -16.04
N LEU A 450 17.32 -8.27 -16.10
CA LEU A 450 16.28 -7.29 -16.42
C LEU A 450 15.68 -7.54 -17.81
N VAL A 451 16.54 -7.77 -18.81
CA VAL A 451 16.10 -8.06 -20.19
C VAL A 451 15.31 -9.36 -20.25
N ARG A 452 15.76 -10.42 -19.57
CA ARG A 452 15.04 -11.72 -19.52
C ARG A 452 13.67 -11.58 -18.86
N VAL A 453 13.58 -10.86 -17.74
CA VAL A 453 12.30 -10.57 -17.07
C VAL A 453 11.39 -9.76 -18.00
N ALA A 454 11.92 -8.72 -18.66
CA ALA A 454 11.17 -7.90 -19.59
C ALA A 454 10.60 -8.70 -20.77
N LEU A 455 11.40 -9.60 -21.36
CA LEU A 455 10.97 -10.50 -22.44
C LEU A 455 9.90 -11.49 -21.97
N LEU A 456 10.02 -12.02 -20.75
CA LEU A 456 9.02 -12.91 -20.16
C LEU A 456 7.70 -12.18 -19.90
N CYS A 457 7.77 -10.94 -19.42
CA CYS A 457 6.61 -10.06 -19.27
C CYS A 457 5.95 -9.74 -20.61
N ALA A 458 6.73 -9.62 -21.69
CA ALA A 458 6.26 -9.34 -23.05
C ALA A 458 5.96 -10.59 -23.90
N GLU A 459 5.74 -11.76 -23.28
CA GLU A 459 5.31 -12.97 -24.02
C GLU A 459 3.95 -12.78 -24.70
N GLU A 460 3.78 -13.32 -25.91
CA GLU A 460 2.51 -13.24 -26.64
C GLU A 460 1.40 -13.97 -25.89
N ALA A 461 1.70 -15.18 -25.40
CA ALA A 461 0.79 -15.96 -24.58
C ALA A 461 0.62 -15.31 -23.20
N ARG A 462 -0.56 -14.71 -22.93
CA ARG A 462 -0.85 -14.03 -21.65
C ARG A 462 -0.61 -14.88 -20.40
N ASP A 463 -0.85 -16.19 -20.49
CA ASP A 463 -0.73 -17.12 -19.37
C ASP A 463 0.74 -17.52 -19.10
N ALA A 464 1.65 -17.28 -20.06
CA ALA A 464 3.08 -17.48 -19.90
C ALA A 464 3.79 -16.32 -19.19
N ARG A 465 3.18 -15.12 -19.21
CA ARG A 465 3.69 -13.93 -18.51
C ARG A 465 3.69 -14.19 -17.00
N PRO A 466 4.65 -13.67 -16.21
CA PRO A 466 4.65 -13.82 -14.76
C PRO A 466 3.56 -12.94 -14.12
N THR A 467 3.31 -13.09 -12.83
CA THR A 467 2.61 -12.03 -12.08
C THR A 467 3.59 -10.90 -11.75
N MET A 468 3.10 -9.72 -11.40
CA MET A 468 4.01 -8.61 -11.08
C MET A 468 4.82 -8.86 -9.82
N SER A 469 4.26 -9.50 -8.78
CA SER A 469 5.07 -9.90 -7.60
C SER A 469 6.14 -10.92 -7.97
N LYS A 470 5.85 -11.83 -8.90
CA LYS A 470 6.87 -12.78 -9.38
C LYS A 470 7.99 -12.07 -10.14
N ALA A 471 7.66 -11.07 -10.96
CA ALA A 471 8.66 -10.23 -11.63
C ALA A 471 9.53 -9.48 -10.60
N VAL A 472 8.93 -8.90 -9.56
CA VAL A 472 9.66 -8.26 -8.44
C VAL A 472 10.60 -9.26 -7.77
N GLU A 473 10.12 -10.46 -7.44
CA GLU A 473 10.92 -11.51 -6.82
C GLU A 473 12.12 -11.89 -7.70
N MET A 474 11.91 -12.07 -9.00
CA MET A 474 12.98 -12.39 -9.96
C MET A 474 14.05 -11.30 -10.00
N LEU A 475 13.65 -10.02 -10.01
CA LEU A 475 14.57 -8.88 -10.02
C LEU A 475 15.31 -8.69 -8.69
N LEU A 476 14.70 -9.01 -7.55
CA LEU A 476 15.33 -8.84 -6.23
C LEU A 476 16.27 -9.99 -5.84
N ARG A 477 16.14 -11.18 -6.44
CA ARG A 477 17.05 -12.31 -6.18
C ARG A 477 18.51 -11.98 -6.47
N SER A 478 18.80 -11.02 -7.37
CA SER A 478 20.17 -10.57 -7.62
C SER A 478 20.79 -9.75 -6.49
N GLU A 479 19.99 -9.18 -5.56
CA GLU A 479 20.52 -8.40 -4.43
C GLU A 479 21.07 -9.29 -3.28
N ILE A 480 20.98 -10.61 -3.40
CA ILE A 480 21.41 -11.57 -2.37
C ILE A 480 22.71 -12.30 -2.77
N GLU A 481 23.07 -12.28 -4.05
CA GLU A 481 24.21 -13.01 -4.61
C GLU A 481 25.41 -12.11 -4.98
N ASP A 482 25.23 -10.78 -4.92
CA ASP A 482 26.30 -9.76 -4.91
C ASP A 482 26.59 -9.31 -3.47
#